data_AF-A0A529XYT3-F1
#
_entry.id   AF-A0A529XYT3-F1
#
_cell.length_a   1.000
_cell.length_b   1.000
_cell.length_c   1.000
_cell.angle_alpha   90.00
_cell.angle_beta   90.00
_cell.angle_gamma   90.00
#
_symmetry.space_group_name_H-M   'P 1'
#
loop_
_entity.id
_entity.type
_entity.pdbx_description
1 polymer ?
#
loop_
_entity_poly.entity_id
_entity_poly.type
_entity_poly.pdbx_seq_one_letter_code
_entity_poly.pdbx_strand_id
1 'polypeptide(L)' 'VSPDATPAANPAFDVTPARLVTGLITERGVARASREGLKAMFPERG' A
#
# COMPACT_ATOMS: atom_id res chain seq x y z
N VAL A 1 -12.14 28.95 -14.45
CA VAL A 1 -13.11 28.23 -13.60
C VAL A 1 -13.86 27.25 -14.49
N SER A 2 -13.96 25.98 -14.08
CA SER A 2 -14.75 24.95 -14.77
C SER A 2 -16.26 25.15 -14.48
N PRO A 3 -17.19 24.78 -15.39
CA PRO A 3 -18.64 24.82 -15.10
C PRO A 3 -19.03 23.95 -13.90
N ASP A 4 -20.01 24.40 -13.11
CA ASP A 4 -20.43 23.77 -11.84
C ASP A 4 -20.83 22.29 -11.95
N ALA A 5 -21.41 21.88 -13.07
CA ALA A 5 -21.88 20.50 -13.27
C ALA A 5 -20.86 19.60 -13.99
N THR A 6 -19.61 20.06 -14.13
CA THR A 6 -18.56 19.26 -14.78
C THR A 6 -18.33 17.97 -13.98
N PRO A 7 -18.55 16.77 -14.57
CA PRO A 7 -18.28 15.53 -13.87
C PRO A 7 -16.79 15.42 -13.53
N ALA A 8 -16.48 15.09 -12.28
CA ALA A 8 -15.12 14.86 -11.82
C ALA A 8 -15.08 13.64 -10.90
N ALA A 9 -13.97 12.90 -10.95
CA ALA A 9 -13.64 11.89 -9.98
C ALA A 9 -12.46 12.37 -9.15
N ASN A 10 -12.58 12.28 -7.82
CA ASN A 10 -11.50 12.59 -6.89
C ASN A 10 -11.33 11.44 -5.88
N PRO A 11 -10.96 10.23 -6.33
CA PRO A 11 -10.65 9.16 -5.41
C PRO A 11 -9.41 9.55 -4.59
N ALA A 12 -9.50 9.45 -3.27
CA ALA A 12 -8.43 9.88 -2.38
C ALA A 12 -7.19 8.96 -2.45
N PHE A 13 -7.38 7.68 -2.76
CA PHE A 13 -6.35 6.66 -2.78
C PHE A 13 -6.66 5.56 -3.81
N ASP A 14 -5.64 4.77 -4.12
CA ASP A 14 -5.74 3.51 -4.85
C ASP A 14 -4.99 2.39 -4.12
N VAL A 15 -5.00 1.20 -4.71
CA VAL A 15 -4.26 0.03 -4.19
C VAL A 15 -3.18 -0.34 -5.19
N THR A 16 -1.92 -0.32 -4.75
CA THR A 16 -0.81 -0.89 -5.50
C THR A 16 -0.65 -2.38 -5.17
N PRO A 17 -0.79 -3.30 -6.14
CA PRO A 17 -0.59 -4.72 -5.90
C PRO A 17 0.83 -5.05 -5.45
N ALA A 18 0.97 -6.01 -4.53
CA ALA A 18 2.26 -6.39 -3.95
C ALA A 18 3.34 -6.80 -4.95
N ARG A 19 2.96 -7.39 -6.10
CA ARG A 19 3.91 -7.77 -7.18
C ARG A 19 4.62 -6.57 -7.82
N LEU A 20 4.11 -5.36 -7.62
CA LEU A 20 4.71 -4.11 -8.12
C LEU A 20 5.57 -3.42 -7.05
N VAL A 21 5.65 -3.99 -5.84
CA VAL A 21 6.41 -3.43 -4.71
C VAL A 21 7.65 -4.29 -4.46
N THR A 22 8.85 -3.71 -4.59
CA THR A 22 10.11 -4.43 -4.35
C THR A 22 10.28 -4.87 -2.90
N GLY A 23 9.88 -4.03 -1.95
CA GLY A 23 9.94 -4.33 -0.52
C GLY A 23 9.21 -3.28 0.32
N LEU A 24 8.93 -3.63 1.57
CA LEU A 24 8.30 -2.75 2.56
C LEU A 24 9.34 -2.37 3.61
N ILE A 25 9.61 -1.07 3.78
CA ILE A 25 10.48 -0.59 4.85
C ILE A 25 9.66 -0.52 6.14
N THR A 26 10.19 -1.12 7.20
CA THR A 26 9.58 -1.16 8.53
C THR A 26 10.64 -0.79 9.58
N GLU A 27 10.24 -0.63 10.83
CA GLU A 27 11.15 -0.42 11.95
C GLU A 27 12.04 -1.65 12.24
N ARG A 28 11.73 -2.82 11.68
CA ARG A 28 12.51 -4.07 11.79
C ARG A 28 13.34 -4.37 10.53
N GLY A 29 13.44 -3.41 9.61
CA GLY A 29 14.16 -3.55 8.35
C GLY A 29 13.24 -3.71 7.13
N VAL A 30 13.77 -4.28 6.05
CA VAL A 30 13.05 -4.41 4.75
C VAL A 30 12.36 -5.77 4.64
N ALA A 31 11.03 -5.79 4.61
CA ALA A 31 10.23 -6.98 4.38
C ALA A 31 9.99 -7.23 2.89
N ARG A 32 9.92 -8.51 2.50
CA ARG A 32 9.29 -8.88 1.22
C ARG A 32 7.83 -8.40 1.26
N ALA A 33 7.33 -7.83 0.15
CA ALA A 33 5.93 -7.45 0.02
C ALA A 33 5.02 -8.69 -0.07
N SER A 34 4.90 -9.43 1.03
CA SER A 34 4.03 -10.59 1.17
C SER A 34 3.57 -10.74 2.62
N ARG A 35 2.51 -11.53 2.82
CA ARG A 35 1.99 -11.84 4.15
C ARG A 35 3.05 -12.54 5.01
N GLU A 36 3.78 -13.48 4.42
CA GLU A 36 4.82 -14.26 5.08
C GLU A 36 6.02 -13.37 5.44
N GLY A 37 6.39 -12.42 4.56
CA GLY A 37 7.45 -11.46 4.82
C GLY A 37 7.15 -10.58 6.03
N LEU A 38 5.93 -10.06 6.13
CA LEU A 38 5.49 -9.30 7.31
C LEU A 38 5.37 -10.19 8.55
N LYS A 39 4.81 -11.40 8.45
CA LYS A 39 4.68 -12.33 9.59
C LYS A 39 6.04 -12.75 10.16
N ALA A 40 7.05 -12.94 9.31
CA ALA A 40 8.40 -13.25 9.76
C ALA A 40 9.03 -12.11 10.57
N MET A 41 8.71 -10.85 10.23
CA MET A 41 9.19 -9.68 10.97
C MET A 41 8.36 -9.40 12.23
N PHE A 42 7.06 -9.68 12.20
CA PHE A 42 6.09 -9.41 13.27
C PHE A 42 5.37 -10.69 13.72
N PRO A 43 6.08 -11.70 14.27
CA PRO A 43 5.47 -12.97 14.65
C PRO A 43 4.40 -12.83 15.73
N GLU A 44 4.46 -11.77 16.53
CA GLU A 44 3.48 -11.45 17.56
C GLU A 44 2.16 -10.88 17.02
N ARG A 45 2.13 -10.47 15.74
CA ARG A 45 0.94 -9.94 15.09
C ARG A 45 0.36 -11.01 14.16
N GLY A 46 -0.62 -11.75 14.65
CA GLY A 46 -1.32 -12.84 13.95
C GLY A 46 -2.83 -12.73 14.10
#